data_AF-A0A932AP20-F1
#
_entry.id   AF-A0A932AP20-F1
#
_cell.length_a   1.000
_cell.length_b   1.000
_cell.length_c   1.000
_cell.angle_alpha   90.00
_cell.angle_beta   90.00
_cell.angle_gamma   90.00
#
_symmetry.space_group_name_H-M   'P 1'
#
loop_
_entity.id
_entity.type
_entity.pdbx_description
1 polymer ?
#
loop_
_entity_poly.entity_id
_entity_poly.type
_entity_poly.pdbx_seq_one_letter_code
_entity_poly.pdbx_strand_id
1 'polypeptide(L)'
;MVMTFDQSSATVFPRIRAVSKVGAGAQSTGITIRASTQPYVGFDCVRAAACRWGDYAAATPDPAAATGGTVGQVWVTSQWTAGGTSTSQANWRTWNASVTP
;
A
#
# COMPACT_ATOMS: atom_id res chain seq x y z
N MET A 1 -1.27 -7.44 -14.83
CA MET A 1 -1.81 -7.42 -13.45
C MET A 1 -0.83 -6.67 -12.57
N VAL A 2 -1.36 -5.80 -11.70
CA VAL A 2 -0.61 -5.18 -10.60
C VAL A 2 -1.23 -5.65 -9.30
N MET A 3 -0.41 -5.95 -8.31
CA MET A 3 -0.83 -6.20 -6.94
C MET A 3 -0.05 -5.28 -6.02
N THR A 4 -0.78 -4.60 -5.15
CA THR A 4 -0.20 -3.83 -4.05
C THR A 4 -0.40 -4.56 -2.74
N PHE A 5 0.58 -4.44 -1.85
CA PHE A 5 0.59 -5.12 -0.57
C PHE A 5 1.42 -4.32 0.43
N ASP A 6 1.10 -4.47 1.70
CA ASP A 6 1.88 -3.89 2.77
C ASP A 6 2.94 -4.87 3.27
N GLN A 7 4.13 -4.35 3.58
CA GLN A 7 5.18 -5.10 4.24
C GLN A 7 5.55 -4.42 5.55
N SER A 8 5.58 -5.18 6.63
CA SER A 8 6.07 -4.74 7.95
C SER A 8 6.76 -5.91 8.66
N SER A 9 7.51 -5.61 9.72
CA SER A 9 8.04 -6.59 10.68
C SER A 9 8.37 -5.90 12.00
N ALA A 10 8.95 -6.64 12.95
CA ALA A 10 9.46 -6.06 14.20
C ALA A 10 10.57 -5.00 14.00
N THR A 11 11.25 -5.00 12.84
CA THR A 11 12.37 -4.08 12.55
C THR A 11 12.14 -3.23 11.29
N VAL A 12 10.99 -3.37 10.64
CA VAL A 12 10.64 -2.65 9.40
C VAL A 12 9.26 -2.03 9.55
N PHE A 13 9.20 -0.70 9.52
CA PHE A 13 7.93 0.02 9.54
C PHE A 13 7.07 -0.31 8.31
N PRO A 14 5.73 -0.18 8.42
CA PRO A 14 4.83 -0.49 7.32
C PRO A 14 5.22 0.24 6.03
N ARG A 15 5.29 -0.46 4.92
CA ARG A 15 5.54 0.13 3.60
C ARG A 15 4.61 -0.44 2.56
N ILE A 16 4.09 0.43 1.71
CA ILE A 16 3.29 0.10 0.55
C ILE A 16 4.25 -0.39 -0.53
N ARG A 17 4.05 -1.63 -0.99
CA ARG A 17 4.80 -2.25 -2.08
C ARG A 17 3.90 -2.62 -3.23
N ALA A 18 4.51 -2.80 -4.40
CA ALA A 18 3.81 -3.28 -5.58
C ALA A 18 4.67 -4.29 -6.35
N VAL A 19 3.98 -5.23 -6.99
CA VAL A 19 4.51 -6.16 -7.98
C VAL A 19 3.58 -6.18 -9.20
N SER A 20 4.13 -6.56 -10.34
CA SER A 20 3.40 -6.67 -11.61
C SER A 20 3.72 -8.00 -12.30
N LYS A 21 2.80 -8.45 -13.14
CA LYS A 21 3.04 -9.54 -14.10
C LYS A 21 2.16 -9.36 -15.34
N VAL A 22 2.63 -9.85 -16.49
CA VAL A 22 1.87 -9.85 -17.76
C VAL A 22 1.53 -11.29 -18.13
N GLY A 23 0.23 -11.61 -18.19
CA GLY A 23 -0.25 -12.96 -18.50
C GLY A 23 0.36 -14.04 -17.58
N ALA A 24 0.97 -15.05 -18.20
CA ALA A 24 1.70 -16.14 -17.53
C ALA A 24 3.19 -15.84 -17.30
N GLY A 25 3.66 -14.63 -17.61
CA GLY A 25 5.04 -14.21 -17.37
C GLY A 25 5.40 -14.16 -15.89
N ALA A 26 6.71 -14.12 -15.61
CA ALA A 26 7.23 -14.00 -14.25
C ALA A 26 6.76 -12.71 -13.57
N GLN A 27 6.61 -12.77 -12.24
CA GLN A 27 6.33 -11.59 -11.44
C GLN A 27 7.59 -10.70 -11.35
N SER A 28 7.39 -9.39 -11.42
CA SER A 28 8.48 -8.41 -11.23
C SER A 28 9.00 -8.42 -9.79
N THR A 29 10.20 -7.85 -9.61
CA THR A 29 10.72 -7.53 -8.29
C THR A 29 9.86 -6.47 -7.63
N GLY A 30 9.56 -6.62 -6.33
CA GLY A 30 8.70 -5.67 -5.64
C GLY A 30 9.34 -4.29 -5.49
N ILE A 31 8.61 -3.24 -5.86
CA ILE A 31 9.01 -1.84 -5.63
C ILE A 31 8.37 -1.29 -4.35
N THR A 32 8.92 -0.20 -3.81
CA THR A 32 8.30 0.56 -2.71
C THR A 32 7.58 1.77 -3.28
N ILE A 33 6.27 1.86 -3.07
CA ILE A 33 5.46 3.04 -3.41
C ILE A 33 5.64 4.11 -2.32
N ARG A 34 5.59 3.69 -1.05
CA ARG A 34 5.72 4.58 0.10
C ARG A 34 6.21 3.82 1.32
N ALA A 35 7.19 4.37 2.02
CA ALA A 35 7.64 3.85 3.30
C ALA A 35 7.13 4.72 4.45
N SER A 36 6.68 4.07 5.52
CA SER A 36 6.45 4.72 6.80
C SER A 36 7.76 4.99 7.53
N THR A 37 7.75 6.00 8.39
CA THR A 37 8.90 6.34 9.23
C THR A 37 8.75 5.90 10.69
N GLN A 38 7.60 5.35 11.08
CA GLN A 38 7.23 4.98 12.44
C GLN A 38 6.28 3.77 12.46
N PRO A 39 6.02 3.15 13.63
CA PRO A 39 4.95 2.17 13.79
C PRO A 39 3.57 2.80 13.65
N TYR A 40 2.57 1.98 13.32
CA TYR A 40 1.17 2.41 13.41
C TYR A 40 0.75 2.49 14.87
N VAL A 41 0.11 3.59 15.24
CA VAL A 41 -0.54 3.75 16.54
C VAL A 41 -1.92 4.37 16.37
N GLY A 42 -2.86 3.92 17.18
CA GLY A 42 -4.25 4.39 17.14
C GLY A 42 -5.03 3.93 18.36
N PHE A 43 -6.23 4.48 18.54
CA PHE A 43 -7.12 4.10 19.64
C PHE A 43 -7.54 2.62 19.57
N ASP A 44 -7.56 2.08 18.35
CA ASP A 44 -7.84 0.68 18.03
C ASP A 44 -6.69 -0.25 18.46
N CYS A 45 -5.45 0.25 18.53
CA CYS A 45 -4.30 -0.49 19.03
C CYS A 45 -4.26 -0.64 20.56
N VAL A 46 -4.90 0.26 21.31
CA VAL A 46 -4.83 0.24 22.78
C VAL A 46 -5.76 -0.82 23.37
N ARG A 47 -6.87 -1.10 22.69
CA ARG A 47 -7.90 -2.03 23.16
C ARG A 47 -7.68 -3.47 22.72
N ALA A 48 -6.75 -3.72 21.79
CA ALA A 48 -6.49 -5.02 21.20
C ALA A 48 -4.99 -5.31 21.14
N ALA A 49 -4.61 -6.58 21.26
CA ALA A 49 -3.22 -7.02 21.08
C ALA A 49 -2.70 -6.80 19.64
N ALA A 50 -3.57 -6.41 18.70
CA ALA A 50 -3.26 -6.08 17.32
C ALA A 50 -4.05 -4.83 16.87
N CYS A 51 -3.41 -3.99 16.08
CA CYS A 51 -4.03 -2.83 15.44
C CYS A 51 -4.84 -3.25 14.21
N ARG A 52 -5.93 -2.53 13.91
CA ARG A 52 -6.63 -2.69 12.63
C ARG A 52 -5.84 -1.96 11.55
N TRP A 53 -5.64 -2.60 10.39
CA TRP A 53 -4.84 -2.05 9.29
C TRP A 53 -5.43 -2.43 7.94
N GLY A 54 -5.26 -1.57 6.93
CA GLY A 54 -5.63 -1.86 5.54
C GLY A 54 -7.07 -1.49 5.16
N ASP A 55 -7.79 -0.77 6.02
CA ASP A 55 -9.17 -0.32 5.74
C ASP A 55 -9.28 0.66 4.57
N TYR A 56 -8.19 1.34 4.24
CA TYR A 56 -8.13 2.35 3.19
C TYR A 56 -7.11 1.94 2.13
N ALA A 57 -7.42 0.89 1.38
CA ALA A 57 -6.61 0.42 0.26
C ALA A 57 -7.49 0.04 -0.95
N ALA A 58 -7.07 0.45 -2.15
CA ALA A 58 -7.67 0.04 -3.40
C ALA A 58 -6.67 0.14 -4.55
N ALA A 59 -6.89 -0.66 -5.59
CA ALA A 59 -6.19 -0.57 -6.86
C ALA A 59 -7.22 -0.64 -7.99
N THR A 60 -7.15 0.29 -8.94
CA THR A 60 -8.04 0.31 -10.11
C THR A 60 -7.22 0.54 -11.38
N PRO A 61 -7.41 -0.27 -12.43
CA PRO A 61 -6.81 0.01 -13.73
C PRO A 61 -7.37 1.32 -14.30
N ASP A 62 -6.57 2.01 -15.11
CA ASP A 62 -7.04 3.15 -15.88
C ASP A 62 -8.15 2.70 -16.87
N PRO A 63 -9.36 3.29 -16.80
CA PRO A 63 -10.46 2.90 -17.67
C PRO A 63 -10.23 3.24 -19.15
N ALA A 64 -9.30 4.14 -19.47
CA ALA A 64 -8.96 4.50 -20.85
C ALA A 64 -7.92 3.56 -21.47
N ALA A 65 -7.38 2.60 -20.73
CA ALA A 65 -6.41 1.63 -21.26
C ALA A 65 -7.06 0.68 -22.27
N ALA A 66 -6.35 0.37 -23.35
CA ALA A 66 -6.80 -0.60 -24.33
C ALA A 66 -6.91 -2.00 -23.70
N THR A 67 -8.02 -2.70 -23.90
CA THR A 67 -8.36 -3.99 -23.26
C THR A 67 -7.37 -5.13 -23.57
N GLY A 68 -6.53 -4.97 -24.60
CA GLY A 68 -5.44 -5.88 -24.97
C GLY A 68 -4.06 -5.21 -25.04
N GLY A 69 -3.92 -3.99 -24.49
CA GLY A 69 -2.66 -3.27 -24.47
C GLY A 69 -1.63 -3.94 -23.57
N THR A 70 -0.36 -3.87 -23.97
CA THR A 70 0.78 -4.32 -23.15
C THR A 70 1.27 -3.25 -22.18
N VAL A 71 0.69 -2.05 -22.24
CA VAL A 71 1.00 -0.89 -21.42
C VAL A 71 -0.29 -0.33 -20.82
N GLY A 72 -0.19 0.23 -19.62
CA GLY A 72 -1.31 0.83 -18.92
C GLY A 72 -0.88 1.45 -17.60
N GLN A 73 -1.82 2.09 -16.92
CA GLN A 73 -1.61 2.68 -15.61
C GLN A 73 -2.58 2.05 -14.61
N VAL A 74 -2.12 1.81 -13.40
CA VAL A 74 -2.96 1.38 -12.28
C VAL A 74 -2.88 2.45 -11.22
N TRP A 75 -4.05 2.96 -10.84
CA TRP A 75 -4.21 3.92 -9.76
C TRP A 75 -4.32 3.17 -8.44
N VAL A 76 -3.54 3.60 -7.46
CA VAL A 76 -3.42 2.94 -6.17
C VAL A 76 -3.68 3.94 -5.06
N THR A 77 -4.41 3.48 -4.04
CA THR A 77 -4.53 4.16 -2.76
C THR A 77 -4.18 3.17 -1.66
N SER A 78 -3.39 3.58 -0.66
CA SER A 78 -3.13 2.76 0.53
C SER A 78 -2.76 3.63 1.74
N GLN A 79 -2.86 3.04 2.93
CA GLN A 79 -2.46 3.65 4.19
C GLN A 79 -0.94 3.63 4.37
N TRP A 80 -0.40 4.68 4.97
CA TRP A 80 0.97 4.72 5.50
C TRP A 80 0.99 5.54 6.79
N THR A 81 1.98 5.30 7.68
CA THR A 81 2.08 6.09 8.91
C THR A 81 2.87 7.36 8.63
N ALA A 82 2.28 8.51 8.92
CA ALA A 82 2.86 9.82 8.70
C ALA A 82 3.68 10.35 9.89
N GLY A 83 3.83 9.54 10.94
CA GLY A 83 4.53 9.88 12.18
C GLY A 83 3.59 10.32 13.30
N GLY A 84 4.14 10.44 14.50
CA GLY A 84 3.39 10.65 15.74
C GLY A 84 3.21 9.36 16.54
N THR A 85 3.20 9.49 17.87
CA THR A 85 3.14 8.39 18.84
C THR A 85 1.89 8.44 19.72
N SER A 86 1.01 9.42 19.49
CA SER A 86 -0.23 9.54 20.25
C SER A 86 -1.19 8.43 19.88
N THR A 87 -1.76 7.77 20.89
CA THR A 87 -2.86 6.81 20.71
C THR A 87 -4.23 7.49 20.68
N SER A 88 -4.31 8.79 20.96
CA SER A 88 -5.55 9.58 20.90
C SER A 88 -5.81 10.21 19.54
N GLN A 89 -4.87 10.10 18.59
CA GLN A 89 -4.98 10.63 17.24
C GLN A 89 -4.50 9.60 16.23
N ALA A 90 -5.10 9.60 15.04
CA ALA A 90 -4.61 8.79 13.93
C ALA A 90 -3.21 9.25 13.50
N ASN A 91 -2.23 8.35 13.51
CA ASN A 91 -0.88 8.64 13.02
C ASN A 91 -0.67 8.22 11.55
N TRP A 92 -1.75 7.83 10.87
CA TRP A 92 -1.75 7.37 9.49
C TRP A 92 -2.30 8.43 8.53
N ARG A 93 -1.92 8.30 7.26
CA ARG A 93 -2.46 9.06 6.13
C ARG A 93 -2.67 8.14 4.95
N THR A 94 -3.46 8.60 3.98
CA THR A 94 -3.61 7.92 2.69
C THR A 94 -2.55 8.41 1.71
N TRP A 95 -1.96 7.49 0.95
CA TRP A 95 -1.08 7.78 -0.17
C TRP A 95 -1.75 7.35 -1.47
N ASN A 96 -1.89 8.30 -2.40
CA ASN A 96 -2.37 8.02 -3.75
C ASN A 96 -1.18 8.02 -4.70
N ALA A 97 -1.10 7.00 -5.56
CA ALA A 97 -0.04 6.84 -6.53
C ALA A 97 -0.59 6.25 -7.83
N SER A 98 0.19 6.38 -8.90
CA SER A 98 0.02 5.57 -10.08
C SER A 98 1.24 4.70 -10.30
N VAL A 99 1.02 3.50 -10.84
CA VAL A 99 2.10 2.58 -11.22
C VAL A 99 1.90 2.10 -12.64
N THR A 100 3.02 1.97 -13.35
CA THR A 100 3.09 1.38 -14.69
C THR A 100 3.58 -0.06 -14.55
N PRO A 101 2.80 -1.07 -15.00
CA PRO A 101 3.12 -2.49 -14.84
C PRO A 101 4.38 -2.94 -15.58
#